data_AF-A0AAE0AFU1-F1
#
_entry.id   AF-A0AAE0AFU1-F1
#
_cell.length_a   1.000
_cell.length_b   1.000
_cell.length_c   1.000
_cell.angle_alpha   90.00
_cell.angle_beta   90.00
_cell.angle_gamma   90.00
#
_symmetry.space_group_name_H-M   'P 1'
#
loop_
_entity.id
_entity.type
_entity.pdbx_description
1 polymer ?
#
loop_
_entity_poly.entity_id
_entity_poly.type
_entity_poly.pdbx_seq_one_letter_code
_entity_poly.pdbx_strand_id
1 'polypeptide(L)'
;MALPRSFSDHCPLLIRLSDFEVTSSRPFRFQSMWLEHQDFITLVRSIWSSSAVGNPLPVVISKLRSLRKALKTWYWEIFGDLNSDIAEISANLQSI
;
A
#
# COMPACT_ATOMS: atom_id res chain seq x y z
N MET A 1 11.02 -35.14 29.74
CA MET A 1 11.47 -34.52 31.00
C MET A 1 10.71 -33.20 31.12
N ALA A 2 9.75 -33.11 32.05
CA ALA A 2 8.80 -31.99 32.13
C ALA A 2 9.26 -30.95 33.16
N LEU A 3 9.14 -29.66 32.81
CA LEU A 3 9.50 -28.54 33.68
C LEU A 3 8.43 -28.29 34.75
N PRO A 4 8.78 -27.68 35.91
CA PRO A 4 7.83 -27.38 36.97
C PRO A 4 6.79 -26.35 36.50
N ARG A 5 5.52 -26.63 36.78
CA ARG A 5 4.39 -25.77 36.44
C ARG A 5 4.42 -24.49 37.28
N SER A 6 4.72 -23.36 36.67
CA SER A 6 4.49 -22.04 37.24
C SER A 6 3.20 -21.43 36.67
N PHE A 7 2.14 -21.49 37.47
CA PHE A 7 0.94 -20.63 37.47
C PHE A 7 0.09 -20.47 36.20
N SER A 8 0.31 -21.24 35.16
CA SER A 8 -0.54 -21.16 33.97
C SER A 8 -0.82 -22.51 33.34
N ASP A 9 -2.11 -22.83 33.16
CA ASP A 9 -2.57 -23.89 32.26
C ASP A 9 -2.51 -23.46 30.78
N HIS A 10 -1.90 -22.31 30.48
CA HIS A 10 -1.56 -21.95 29.11
C HIS A 10 -0.45 -22.87 28.61
N CYS A 11 -0.85 -23.86 27.82
CA CYS A 11 0.03 -24.57 26.91
C CYS A 11 0.18 -23.72 25.64
N PRO A 12 1.26 -22.92 25.48
CA PRO A 12 1.48 -22.19 24.25
C PRO A 12 1.66 -23.19 23.11
N LEU A 13 0.80 -23.09 22.09
CA LEU A 13 0.98 -23.84 20.85
C LEU A 13 2.17 -23.22 20.09
N LEU A 14 3.25 -23.99 19.99
CA LEU A 14 4.39 -23.63 19.15
C LEU A 14 4.00 -23.87 17.68
N ILE A 15 3.51 -22.82 17.02
CA ILE A 15 3.22 -22.83 15.59
C ILE A 15 4.46 -22.38 14.85
N ARG A 16 5.10 -23.29 14.10
CA ARG A 16 6.09 -22.93 13.08
C ARG A 16 5.33 -22.61 11.80
N LEU A 17 5.14 -21.32 11.54
CA LEU A 17 4.76 -20.86 10.21
C LEU A 17 6.01 -21.02 9.34
N SER A 18 5.95 -21.92 8.36
CA SER A 18 6.88 -21.88 7.21
C SER A 18 6.74 -20.51 6.56
N ASP A 19 7.85 -19.96 6.02
CA ASP A 19 7.83 -18.68 5.32
C ASP A 19 6.72 -18.69 4.26
N PHE A 20 5.59 -18.05 4.58
CA PHE A 20 4.54 -17.83 3.62
C PHE A 20 5.07 -16.71 2.73
N GLU A 21 5.47 -17.04 1.51
CA GLU A 21 5.54 -16.02 0.47
C GLU A 21 4.16 -15.38 0.39
N VAL A 22 4.09 -14.11 0.80
CA VAL A 22 2.87 -13.32 0.68
C VAL A 22 2.65 -13.08 -0.81
N THR A 23 1.94 -14.00 -1.46
CA THR A 23 1.59 -13.92 -2.89
C THR A 23 0.50 -12.88 -3.17
N SER A 24 -0.07 -12.25 -2.13
CA SER A 24 -1.07 -11.21 -2.31
C SER A 24 -0.44 -9.92 -2.83
N SER A 25 -0.96 -9.40 -3.94
CA SER A 25 -0.62 -8.06 -4.43
C SER A 25 -0.76 -7.04 -3.30
N ARG A 26 0.30 -6.26 -3.04
CA ARG A 26 0.30 -5.24 -1.99
C ARG A 26 -0.94 -4.34 -2.14
N PRO A 27 -1.69 -4.10 -1.06
CA PRO A 27 -2.84 -3.21 -1.12
C PRO A 27 -2.38 -1.82 -1.57
N PHE A 28 -3.25 -1.14 -2.30
CA PHE A 28 -2.98 0.26 -2.66
C PHE A 28 -2.94 1.10 -1.40
N ARG A 29 -1.86 1.88 -1.25
CA ARG A 29 -1.68 2.82 -0.16
C ARG A 29 -1.57 4.21 -0.75
N PHE A 30 -2.33 5.12 -0.16
CA PHE A 30 -2.16 6.55 -0.43
C PHE A 30 -0.82 7.01 0.15
N GLN A 31 -0.10 7.86 -0.59
CA GLN A 31 1.14 8.46 -0.11
C GLN A 31 0.91 9.93 0.18
N SER A 32 1.31 10.40 1.36
CA SER A 32 1.14 11.80 1.78
C SER A 32 1.83 12.78 0.83
N MET A 33 3.00 12.42 0.31
CA MET A 33 3.77 13.24 -0.64
C MET A 33 3.00 13.60 -1.91
N TRP A 34 1.96 12.82 -2.28
CA TRP A 34 1.15 13.16 -3.44
C TRP A 34 0.43 14.49 -3.26
N LEU A 35 0.06 14.86 -2.03
CA LEU A 35 -0.60 16.13 -1.74
C LEU A 35 0.29 17.35 -2.01
N GLU A 36 1.60 17.18 -1.96
CA GLU A 36 2.59 18.24 -2.19
C GLU A 36 2.86 18.42 -3.68
N HIS A 37 2.51 17.44 -4.51
CA HIS A 37 2.70 17.55 -5.95
C HIS A 37 1.61 18.40 -6.60
N GLN A 38 2.03 19.45 -7.29
CA GLN A 38 1.18 20.44 -7.98
C GLN A 38 0.09 19.82 -8.89
N ASP A 39 0.41 18.75 -9.62
CA ASP A 39 -0.56 18.08 -10.52
C ASP A 39 -1.55 17.13 -9.84
N PHE A 40 -1.35 16.76 -8.57
CA PHE A 40 -2.15 15.72 -7.92
C PHE A 40 -3.63 16.11 -7.84
N ILE A 41 -3.93 17.34 -7.39
CA ILE A 41 -5.32 17.82 -7.29
C ILE A 41 -5.98 17.90 -8.66
N THR A 42 -5.22 18.28 -9.70
CA THR A 42 -5.71 18.34 -11.08
C THR A 42 -6.07 16.96 -11.60
N LEU A 43 -5.23 15.94 -11.33
CA LEU A 43 -5.50 14.54 -11.67
C LEU A 43 -6.76 14.01 -10.96
N VAL A 44 -6.89 14.24 -9.65
CA VAL A 44 -8.07 13.83 -8.89
C VAL A 44 -9.33 14.49 -9.45
N ARG A 45 -9.28 15.79 -9.72
CA ARG A 45 -10.42 16.56 -10.23
C ARG A 45 -10.84 16.08 -11.62
N SER A 46 -9.90 15.81 -12.53
CA SER A 46 -10.24 15.34 -13.88
C SER A 46 -11.03 14.02 -13.85
N ILE A 47 -10.64 13.09 -12.96
CA ILE A 47 -11.32 11.81 -12.78
C ILE A 47 -12.68 12.00 -12.10
N TRP A 48 -12.75 12.87 -11.08
CA TRP A 48 -13.98 13.10 -10.34
C TRP A 48 -15.04 13.85 -11.16
N SER A 49 -14.61 14.71 -12.09
CA SER A 49 -15.49 15.43 -13.01
C SER A 49 -16.04 14.58 -14.16
N SER A 50 -15.57 13.33 -14.31
CA SER A 50 -16.13 12.42 -15.31
C SER A 50 -17.64 12.24 -15.10
N SER A 51 -18.40 12.44 -16.19
CA SER A 51 -19.84 12.19 -16.21
C SER A 51 -20.09 10.70 -16.05
N ALA A 52 -20.92 10.33 -15.08
CA ALA A 52 -21.33 8.96 -14.86
C ALA A 52 -22.83 8.95 -14.57
N VAL A 53 -23.56 8.13 -15.31
CA VAL A 53 -25.02 8.00 -15.21
C VAL A 53 -25.33 6.65 -14.55
N GLY A 54 -26.19 6.65 -13.54
CA GLY A 54 -26.63 5.43 -12.86
C GLY A 54 -26.67 5.58 -11.34
N ASN A 55 -26.77 4.45 -10.65
CA ASN A 55 -26.87 4.41 -9.19
C ASN A 55 -25.62 5.05 -8.53
N PRO A 56 -25.80 5.90 -7.49
CA PRO A 56 -24.70 6.64 -6.88
C PRO A 56 -23.55 5.77 -6.37
N LEU A 57 -23.85 4.62 -5.75
CA LEU A 57 -22.84 3.72 -5.17
C LEU A 57 -21.91 3.10 -6.24
N PRO A 58 -22.42 2.43 -7.29
CA PRO A 58 -21.59 1.96 -8.41
C PRO A 58 -20.77 3.07 -9.07
N VAL A 59 -21.34 4.27 -9.21
CA VAL A 59 -20.64 5.43 -9.78
C VAL A 59 -19.41 5.80 -8.93
N VAL A 60 -19.58 5.93 -7.62
CA VAL A 60 -18.47 6.24 -6.70
C VAL A 60 -17.41 5.14 -6.72
N ILE A 61 -17.82 3.87 -6.68
CA ILE A 61 -16.89 2.73 -6.74
C ILE A 61 -16.08 2.75 -8.05
N SER A 62 -16.74 3.04 -9.18
CA SER A 62 -16.08 3.18 -10.48
C SER A 62 -15.04 4.30 -10.46
N LYS A 63 -15.40 5.49 -9.96
CA LYS A 63 -14.49 6.63 -9.84
C LYS A 63 -13.28 6.31 -8.96
N LEU A 64 -13.47 5.63 -7.83
CA LEU A 64 -12.38 5.19 -6.96
C LEU A 64 -11.43 4.18 -7.64
N ARG A 65 -11.96 3.25 -8.44
CA ARG A 65 -11.14 2.31 -9.22
C ARG A 65 -10.34 3.04 -10.30
N SER A 66 -10.96 3.96 -11.01
CA SER A 66 -10.29 4.79 -12.02
C SER A 66 -9.18 5.64 -11.39
N LEU A 67 -9.47 6.27 -10.25
CA LEU A 67 -8.48 7.06 -9.49
C LEU A 67 -7.29 6.20 -9.06
N ARG A 68 -7.54 5.02 -8.50
CA ARG A 68 -6.47 4.08 -8.12
C ARG A 68 -5.57 3.71 -9.30
N LYS A 69 -6.15 3.48 -10.48
CA LYS A 69 -5.38 3.13 -11.69
C LYS A 69 -4.54 4.32 -12.15
N ALA A 70 -5.15 5.50 -12.25
CA ALA A 70 -4.46 6.71 -12.68
C ALA A 70 -3.32 7.07 -11.74
N LEU A 71 -3.53 7.00 -10.42
CA LEU A 71 -2.49 7.29 -9.44
C LEU A 71 -1.32 6.31 -9.51
N LYS A 72 -1.58 5.02 -9.80
CA LYS A 72 -0.50 4.06 -10.02
C LYS A 72 0.34 4.44 -11.24
N THR A 73 -0.30 4.76 -12.36
CA THR A 73 0.40 5.15 -13.58
C THR A 73 1.17 6.45 -13.39
N TRP A 74 0.50 7.48 -12.87
CA TRP A 74 1.10 8.78 -12.59
C TRP A 74 2.27 8.70 -11.61
N TYR A 75 2.17 7.87 -10.57
CA TYR A 75 3.27 7.65 -9.63
C TYR A 75 4.52 7.10 -10.33
N TRP A 76 4.36 6.10 -11.22
CA TRP A 76 5.47 5.55 -11.99
C TRP A 76 6.03 6.55 -13.00
N GLU A 77 5.19 7.39 -13.61
CA GLU A 77 5.62 8.41 -14.56
C GLU A 77 6.42 9.53 -13.91
N ILE A 78 6.02 9.99 -12.71
CA ILE A 78 6.68 11.09 -12.02
C ILE A 78 7.91 10.62 -11.26
N PHE A 79 7.83 9.47 -10.60
CA PHE A 79 8.84 9.08 -9.63
C PHE A 79 9.59 7.77 -9.96
N GLY A 80 9.18 7.03 -11.00
CA GLY A 80 9.84 5.78 -11.36
C GLY A 80 9.83 4.75 -10.21
N ASP A 81 10.92 4.00 -10.06
CA ASP A 81 11.09 3.07 -8.95
C ASP A 81 11.67 3.75 -7.70
N LEU A 82 10.91 4.62 -7.05
CA LEU A 82 11.36 5.20 -5.78
C LEU A 82 11.73 4.15 -4.72
N ASN A 83 11.21 2.92 -4.81
CA ASN A 83 11.58 1.91 -3.83
C ASN A 83 13.03 1.46 -4.03
N SER A 84 13.52 1.40 -5.28
CA SER A 84 14.94 1.14 -5.52
C SER A 84 15.80 2.29 -5.01
N ASP A 85 15.40 3.53 -5.27
CA ASP A 85 16.17 4.71 -4.89
C ASP A 85 16.23 4.87 -3.36
N ILE A 86 15.11 4.65 -2.67
CA ILE A 86 15.05 4.66 -1.21
C ILE A 86 15.90 3.52 -0.63
N ALA A 87 15.85 2.33 -1.24
CA ALA A 87 16.67 1.19 -0.79
C ALA A 87 18.17 1.51 -0.91
N GLU A 88 18.60 2.08 -2.03
CA GLU A 88 19.99 2.48 -2.26
C GLU A 88 20.45 3.57 -1.28
N ILE A 89 19.66 4.65 -1.13
CA ILE A 89 19.97 5.74 -0.20
C ILE A 89 20.04 5.22 1.24
N SER A 90 19.11 4.34 1.62
CA SER A 90 19.10 3.74 2.97
C SER A 90 20.32 2.83 3.22
N ALA A 91 20.76 2.08 2.20
CA ALA A 91 21.95 1.24 2.29
C ALA A 91 23.22 2.08 2.43
N ASN A 92 23.31 3.20 1.71
CA ASN A 92 24.44 4.14 1.80
C ASN A 92 24.50 4.87 3.16
N LEU A 93 23.37 5.10 3.82
CA LEU A 93 23.34 5.68 5.17
C LEU A 93 23.72 4.68 6.27
N GLN A 94 23.54 3.37 6.03
CA GLN A 94 23.94 2.32 6.98
C GLN A 94 25.42 1.94 6.88
N SER A 95 26.13 2.41 5.84
CA SER A 95 27.57 2.16 5.65
C SER A 95 28.47 3.29 6.17
N ILE A 96 27.89 4.32 6.79
CA ILE A 96 28.55 5.43 7.50
C ILE A 96 28.39 5.23 9.00
#